data_AF-A0A0J1N3G0-F1
#
_entry.id   AF-A0A0J1N3G0-F1
#
_cell.length_a   1.000
_cell.length_b   1.000
_cell.length_c   1.000
_cell.angle_alpha   90.00
_cell.angle_beta   90.00
_cell.angle_gamma   90.00
#
_symmetry.space_group_name_H-M   'P 1'
#
loop_
_entity.id
_entity.type
_entity.pdbx_description
1 polymer ?
#
loop_
_entity_poly.entity_id
_entity_poly.type
_entity_poly.pdbx_seq_one_letter_code
_entity_poly.pdbx_strand_id
1 'polypeptide(L)'
;MNENLRNALPHKDTPFLRVLHIIVAVLILLQIVSSNLTESDALSDYTLTGFVTWFHVITGLSLIVLGLIMLAWMLTQRGFHYYFAWLTLDFRGVVEDIKMLMSFRLPEAHAGGIAALIQGLGVLALLGVASCGGFWFALNTIPGMSPVLTESVLNLHKFLTVFIETYFWAHGSMGLLHIFLTIRSQRKNSVTE
;
A
#
# COMPACT_ATOMS: atom_id res chain seq x y z
N MET A 1 6.91 2.90 -24.17
CA MET A 1 6.50 3.78 -23.05
C MET A 1 7.20 5.13 -23.23
N ASN A 2 6.47 6.25 -23.20
CA ASN A 2 7.03 7.60 -23.39
C ASN A 2 8.10 7.91 -22.33
N GLU A 3 9.25 8.48 -22.73
CA GLU A 3 10.38 8.78 -21.82
C GLU A 3 9.99 9.76 -20.71
N ASN A 4 9.14 10.74 -21.02
CA ASN A 4 8.62 11.70 -20.03
C ASN A 4 7.80 10.99 -18.94
N LEU A 5 6.99 9.99 -19.32
CA LEU A 5 6.22 9.21 -18.37
C LEU A 5 7.12 8.31 -17.52
N ARG A 6 8.14 7.66 -18.13
CA ARG A 6 9.09 6.82 -17.40
C ARG A 6 9.90 7.60 -16.36
N ASN A 7 10.20 8.86 -16.66
CA ASN A 7 10.92 9.79 -15.79
C ASN A 7 10.04 10.36 -14.67
N ALA A 8 8.73 10.45 -14.88
CA ALA A 8 7.79 10.93 -13.85
C ALA A 8 7.38 9.85 -12.83
N LEU A 9 7.54 8.56 -13.15
CA LEU A 9 7.25 7.47 -12.22
C LEU A 9 8.18 7.47 -10.99
N PRO A 10 7.69 7.08 -9.79
CA PRO A 10 8.50 7.02 -8.58
C PRO A 10 9.66 6.01 -8.70
N HIS A 11 10.65 6.12 -7.80
CA HIS A 11 11.77 5.18 -7.69
C HIS A 11 12.60 5.03 -8.99
N LYS A 12 12.88 6.14 -9.69
CA LYS A 12 13.64 6.16 -10.95
C LYS A 12 14.98 5.44 -10.86
N ASP A 13 15.68 5.64 -9.76
CA ASP A 13 17.04 5.11 -9.59
C ASP A 13 17.05 3.67 -9.05
N THR A 14 15.87 3.10 -8.77
CA THR A 14 15.70 1.75 -8.19
C THR A 14 14.62 0.96 -8.95
N PRO A 15 14.93 0.42 -10.16
CA PRO A 15 13.94 -0.21 -11.03
C PRO A 15 13.26 -1.42 -10.38
N PHE A 16 13.97 -2.19 -9.56
CA PHE A 16 13.40 -3.30 -8.80
C PHE A 16 12.29 -2.83 -7.85
N LEU A 17 12.58 -1.82 -7.02
CA LEU A 17 11.62 -1.27 -6.05
C LEU A 17 10.41 -0.66 -6.77
N ARG A 18 10.63 0.00 -7.92
CA ARG A 18 9.55 0.52 -8.77
C ARG A 18 8.61 -0.60 -9.23
N VAL A 19 9.15 -1.69 -9.77
CA VAL A 19 8.34 -2.81 -10.26
C VAL A 19 7.60 -3.48 -9.11
N LEU A 20 8.28 -3.73 -7.98
CA LEU A 20 7.67 -4.29 -6.78
C LEU A 20 6.51 -3.43 -6.27
N HIS A 21 6.71 -2.12 -6.17
CA HIS A 21 5.66 -1.18 -5.77
C HIS A 21 4.46 -1.26 -6.71
N ILE A 22 4.67 -1.21 -8.04
CA ILE A 22 3.59 -1.28 -9.01
C ILE A 22 2.81 -2.60 -8.89
N ILE A 23 3.51 -3.73 -8.74
CA ILE A 23 2.87 -5.04 -8.53
C ILE A 23 2.01 -5.01 -7.26
N VAL A 24 2.56 -4.54 -6.15
CA VAL A 24 1.83 -4.42 -4.87
C VAL A 24 0.60 -3.51 -5.03
N ALA A 25 0.73 -2.35 -5.67
CA ALA A 25 -0.36 -1.41 -5.88
C ALA A 25 -1.49 -2.02 -6.75
N VAL A 26 -1.13 -2.72 -7.84
CA VAL A 26 -2.11 -3.41 -8.70
C VAL A 26 -2.80 -4.54 -7.94
N LEU A 27 -2.07 -5.33 -7.17
CA LEU A 27 -2.66 -6.40 -6.36
C LEU A 27 -3.60 -5.83 -5.30
N ILE A 28 -3.25 -4.74 -4.61
CA ILE A 28 -4.14 -4.06 -3.66
C ILE A 28 -5.41 -3.56 -4.36
N LEU A 29 -5.30 -2.96 -5.55
CA LEU A 29 -6.47 -2.55 -6.31
C LEU A 29 -7.39 -3.74 -6.64
N LEU A 30 -6.81 -4.86 -7.08
CA LEU A 30 -7.55 -6.08 -7.36
C LEU A 30 -8.18 -6.67 -6.08
N GLN A 31 -7.55 -6.54 -4.92
CA GLN A 31 -8.12 -6.93 -3.62
C GLN A 31 -9.34 -6.08 -3.26
N ILE A 32 -9.27 -4.75 -3.43
CA ILE A 32 -10.39 -3.82 -3.17
C ILE A 32 -11.56 -4.08 -4.13
N VAL A 33 -11.27 -4.39 -5.40
CA VAL A 33 -12.33 -4.70 -6.37
C VAL A 33 -12.95 -6.07 -6.09
N SER A 34 -12.13 -7.09 -5.82
CA SER A 34 -12.60 -8.46 -5.57
C SER A 34 -13.35 -8.61 -4.24
N SER A 35 -13.04 -7.81 -3.22
CA SER A 35 -13.68 -7.92 -1.90
C SER A 35 -15.20 -7.71 -1.92
N ASN A 36 -15.73 -6.98 -2.91
CA ASN A 36 -17.18 -6.79 -3.06
C ASN A 36 -17.92 -8.03 -3.60
N LEU A 37 -17.17 -9.03 -4.07
CA LEU A 37 -17.67 -10.24 -4.72
C LEU A 37 -17.20 -11.52 -4.00
N THR A 38 -16.62 -11.39 -2.80
CA THR A 38 -16.15 -12.52 -2.01
C THR A 38 -17.23 -12.97 -1.02
N GLU A 39 -17.39 -14.29 -0.90
CA GLU A 39 -18.30 -14.90 0.08
C GLU A 39 -17.54 -16.01 0.81
N SER A 40 -17.56 -15.99 2.14
CA SER A 40 -16.84 -16.97 2.98
C SER A 40 -17.25 -18.40 2.69
N ASP A 41 -18.52 -18.59 2.35
CA ASP A 41 -19.14 -19.90 2.21
C ASP A 41 -18.95 -20.47 0.79
N ALA A 42 -18.50 -19.63 -0.16
CA ALA A 42 -18.28 -20.02 -1.55
C ALA A 42 -16.93 -20.73 -1.79
N LEU A 43 -16.11 -20.92 -0.75
CA LEU A 43 -14.81 -21.59 -0.86
C LEU A 43 -14.92 -23.07 -1.28
N SER A 44 -16.07 -23.71 -1.04
CA SER A 44 -16.38 -25.09 -1.45
C SER A 44 -16.99 -25.22 -2.85
N ASP A 45 -17.33 -24.09 -3.49
CA ASP A 45 -18.21 -24.09 -4.66
C ASP A 45 -17.45 -23.73 -5.93
N TYR A 46 -17.73 -24.43 -7.03
CA TYR A 46 -17.18 -24.13 -8.36
C TYR A 46 -17.97 -23.03 -9.08
N THR A 47 -18.22 -21.91 -8.41
CA THR A 47 -18.94 -20.74 -8.93
C THR A 47 -17.97 -19.60 -9.26
N LEU A 48 -18.44 -18.58 -9.99
CA LEU A 48 -17.67 -17.34 -10.20
C LEU A 48 -17.28 -16.70 -8.85
N THR A 49 -18.20 -16.68 -7.89
CA THR A 49 -17.96 -16.22 -6.52
C THR A 49 -16.87 -17.02 -5.82
N GLY A 50 -16.89 -18.35 -5.94
CA GLY A 50 -15.84 -19.22 -5.41
C GLY A 50 -14.46 -18.94 -6.03
N PHE A 51 -14.40 -18.75 -7.36
CA PHE A 51 -13.16 -18.39 -8.05
C PHE A 51 -12.61 -17.03 -7.60
N VAL A 52 -13.48 -16.01 -7.50
CA VAL A 52 -13.09 -14.67 -7.02
C VAL A 52 -12.63 -14.73 -5.56
N THR A 53 -13.27 -15.55 -4.74
CA THR A 53 -12.89 -15.76 -3.34
C THR A 53 -11.51 -16.41 -3.24
N TRP A 54 -11.23 -17.45 -4.01
CA TRP A 54 -9.90 -18.07 -4.06
C TRP A 54 -8.84 -17.13 -4.61
N PHE A 55 -9.16 -16.35 -5.66
CA PHE A 55 -8.27 -15.32 -6.18
C PHE A 55 -7.91 -14.29 -5.09
N HIS A 56 -8.91 -13.82 -4.34
CA HIS A 56 -8.73 -12.89 -3.23
C HIS A 56 -7.81 -13.49 -2.15
N VAL A 57 -8.05 -14.74 -1.72
CA VAL A 57 -7.22 -15.42 -0.72
C VAL A 57 -5.78 -15.60 -1.20
N ILE A 58 -5.57 -16.17 -2.40
CA ILE A 58 -4.23 -16.48 -2.91
C ILE A 58 -3.41 -15.21 -3.10
N THR A 59 -4.00 -14.19 -3.72
CA THR A 59 -3.30 -12.92 -3.94
C THR A 59 -3.13 -12.12 -2.64
N GLY A 60 -4.05 -12.24 -1.67
CA GLY A 60 -3.92 -11.67 -0.33
C GLY A 60 -2.78 -12.29 0.47
N LEU A 61 -2.64 -13.63 0.46
CA LEU A 61 -1.50 -14.33 1.07
C LEU A 61 -0.17 -13.95 0.39
N SER A 62 -0.17 -13.80 -0.94
CA SER A 62 1.00 -13.35 -1.69
C SER A 62 1.45 -11.94 -1.27
N LEU A 63 0.51 -11.04 -0.95
CA LEU A 63 0.79 -9.69 -0.47
C LEU A 63 1.51 -9.66 0.88
N ILE A 64 1.38 -10.69 1.73
CA ILE A 64 2.18 -10.81 2.96
C ILE A 64 3.68 -10.91 2.59
N VAL A 65 4.01 -11.82 1.67
CA VAL A 65 5.40 -12.04 1.24
C VAL A 65 5.96 -10.80 0.54
N LEU A 66 5.20 -10.22 -0.40
CA LEU A 66 5.62 -9.02 -1.12
C LEU A 66 5.78 -7.81 -0.19
N GLY A 67 4.86 -7.65 0.78
CA GLY A 67 4.93 -6.62 1.80
C GLY A 67 6.17 -6.75 2.69
N LEU A 68 6.54 -7.97 3.09
CA LEU A 68 7.76 -8.21 3.87
C LEU A 68 9.03 -7.91 3.06
N ILE A 69 9.06 -8.30 1.78
CA ILE A 69 10.17 -7.95 0.86
C ILE A 69 10.29 -6.43 0.74
N MET A 70 9.17 -5.73 0.55
CA MET A 70 9.15 -4.27 0.43
C MET A 70 9.61 -3.60 1.74
N LEU A 71 9.15 -4.07 2.90
CA LEU A 71 9.57 -3.58 4.21
C LEU A 71 11.08 -3.77 4.42
N ALA A 72 11.59 -4.98 4.18
CA ALA A 72 13.01 -5.30 4.31
C ALA A 72 13.87 -4.40 3.40
N TRP A 73 13.41 -4.17 2.16
CA TRP A 73 14.09 -3.27 1.24
C TRP A 73 14.06 -1.82 1.72
N MET A 74 12.93 -1.34 2.22
CA MET A 74 12.82 0.01 2.79
C MET A 74 13.82 0.21 3.93
N LEU A 75 13.85 -0.74 4.87
CA LEU A 75 14.74 -0.69 6.03
C LEU A 75 16.22 -0.76 5.64
N THR A 76 16.60 -1.58 4.66
CA THR A 76 18.01 -1.69 4.23
C THR A 76 18.50 -0.46 3.46
N GLN A 77 17.63 0.22 2.70
CA GLN A 77 18.03 1.36 1.87
C GLN A 77 18.09 2.69 2.61
N ARG A 78 17.13 2.97 3.49
CA ARG A 78 17.04 4.28 4.18
C ARG A 78 17.00 4.19 5.70
N GLY A 79 16.92 2.98 6.26
CA GLY A 79 16.87 2.76 7.70
C GLY A 79 15.48 2.94 8.31
N PHE A 80 15.34 2.46 9.54
CA PHE A 80 14.07 2.48 10.29
C PHE A 80 13.55 3.90 10.54
N HIS A 81 14.41 4.78 11.05
CA HIS A 81 14.03 6.14 11.42
C HIS A 81 13.46 6.95 10.25
N TYR A 82 13.89 6.66 9.01
CA TYR A 82 13.39 7.34 7.82
C TYR A 82 11.86 7.22 7.68
N TYR A 83 11.31 6.01 7.88
CA TYR A 83 9.88 5.72 7.69
C TYR A 83 9.08 5.68 8.99
N PHE A 84 9.74 5.47 10.13
CA PHE A 84 9.12 5.20 11.41
C PHE A 84 9.54 6.19 12.51
N ALA A 85 9.90 7.43 12.14
CA ALA A 85 10.28 8.49 13.09
C ALA A 85 9.23 8.73 14.19
N TRP A 86 7.94 8.52 13.88
CA TRP A 86 6.84 8.62 14.85
C TRP A 86 6.92 7.59 15.99
N LEU A 87 7.51 6.41 15.77
CA LEU A 87 7.76 5.43 16.84
C LEU A 87 8.86 5.91 17.79
N THR A 88 9.74 6.78 17.32
CA THR A 88 10.76 7.46 18.14
C THR A 88 10.32 8.84 18.62
N LEU A 89 9.03 9.19 18.43
CA LEU A 89 8.44 10.49 18.76
C LEU A 89 9.16 11.70 18.11
N ASP A 90 9.82 11.49 16.98
CA ASP A 90 10.46 12.56 16.22
C ASP A 90 9.54 13.06 15.10
N PHE A 91 8.94 14.23 15.33
CA PHE A 91 7.99 14.86 14.41
C PHE A 91 8.56 16.13 13.74
N ARG A 92 9.86 16.39 13.85
CA ARG A 92 10.47 17.61 13.29
C ARG A 92 10.25 17.71 11.78
N GLY A 93 10.48 16.62 11.05
CA GLY A 93 10.26 16.55 9.61
C GLY A 93 8.80 16.76 9.21
N VAL A 94 7.85 16.22 9.98
CA VAL A 94 6.41 16.46 9.76
C VAL A 94 6.06 17.94 9.92
N VAL A 95 6.60 18.61 10.94
CA VAL A 95 6.35 20.05 11.15
C VAL A 95 6.91 20.89 10.02
N GLU A 96 8.08 20.54 9.48
CA GLU A 96 8.68 21.20 8.32
C GLU A 96 7.80 21.03 7.06
N ASP A 97 7.31 19.82 6.81
CA ASP A 97 6.42 19.54 5.69
C ASP A 97 5.08 20.28 5.81
N ILE A 98 4.49 20.36 7.01
CA ILE A 98 3.27 21.14 7.24
C ILE A 98 3.51 22.62 6.89
N LYS A 99 4.62 23.20 7.34
CA LYS A 99 4.96 24.60 7.00
C LYS A 99 5.12 24.80 5.50
N MET A 100 5.70 23.81 4.80
CA MET A 100 5.83 23.86 3.34
C MET A 100 4.48 23.77 2.64
N LEU A 101 3.61 22.86 3.06
CA LEU A 101 2.25 22.71 2.54
C LEU A 101 1.40 23.98 2.76
N MET A 102 1.54 24.63 3.92
CA MET A 102 0.90 25.92 4.20
C MET A 102 1.36 27.04 3.24
N SER A 103 2.54 26.90 2.62
CA SER A 103 3.05 27.80 1.58
C SER A 103 2.67 27.37 0.15
N PHE A 104 1.75 26.41 0.01
CA PHE A 104 1.34 25.80 -1.27
C PHE A 104 2.50 25.16 -2.06
N ARG A 105 3.51 24.66 -1.34
CA ARG A 105 4.62 23.91 -1.90
C ARG A 105 4.50 22.44 -1.47
N LEU A 106 4.75 21.53 -2.40
CA LEU A 106 4.76 20.11 -2.09
C LEU A 106 6.12 19.72 -1.51
N PRO A 107 6.16 19.06 -0.34
CA PRO A 107 7.41 18.59 0.23
C PRO A 107 8.03 17.47 -0.59
N GLU A 108 9.35 17.45 -0.61
CA GLU A 108 10.13 16.34 -1.17
C GLU A 108 10.28 15.22 -0.14
N ALA A 109 10.46 13.97 -0.60
CA ALA A 109 10.61 12.86 0.31
C ALA A 109 11.94 12.90 1.09
N HIS A 110 11.88 13.04 2.41
CA HIS A 110 13.03 12.99 3.31
C HIS A 110 12.74 12.19 4.59
N ALA A 111 13.79 11.95 5.40
CA ALA A 111 13.67 11.19 6.63
C ALA A 111 12.72 11.87 7.62
N GLY A 112 11.76 11.11 8.17
CA GLY A 112 10.79 11.62 9.15
C GLY A 112 9.78 12.64 8.60
N GLY A 113 9.80 12.93 7.30
CA GLY A 113 8.79 13.75 6.62
C GLY A 113 7.49 12.97 6.37
N ILE A 114 6.41 13.70 6.08
CA ILE A 114 5.06 13.17 5.84
C ILE A 114 5.08 12.08 4.76
N ALA A 115 5.77 12.30 3.63
CA ALA A 115 5.82 11.34 2.53
C ALA A 115 6.44 10.00 2.97
N ALA A 116 7.51 10.04 3.76
CA ALA A 116 8.18 8.85 4.28
C ALA A 116 7.32 8.13 5.33
N LEU A 117 6.63 8.88 6.20
CA LEU A 117 5.71 8.31 7.18
C LEU A 117 4.52 7.63 6.51
N ILE A 118 3.90 8.27 5.52
CA ILE A 118 2.82 7.69 4.73
C ILE A 118 3.30 6.37 4.13
N GLN A 119 4.47 6.35 3.47
CA GLN A 119 5.01 5.11 2.89
C GLN A 119 5.20 3.99 3.95
N GLY A 120 5.71 4.33 5.14
CA GLY A 120 5.84 3.38 6.24
C GLY A 120 4.51 2.84 6.75
N LEU A 121 3.54 3.73 6.97
CA LEU A 121 2.19 3.39 7.41
C LEU A 121 1.46 2.51 6.38
N GLY A 122 1.65 2.76 5.08
CA GLY A 122 1.08 1.96 4.00
C GLY A 122 1.51 0.50 4.06
N VAL A 123 2.81 0.25 4.25
CA VAL A 123 3.34 -1.11 4.36
C VAL A 123 2.87 -1.81 5.63
N LEU A 124 2.78 -1.08 6.76
CA LEU A 124 2.22 -1.65 7.99
C LEU A 124 0.73 -1.97 7.86
N ALA A 125 -0.06 -1.09 7.24
CA ALA A 125 -1.48 -1.33 6.98
C ALA A 125 -1.67 -2.56 6.08
N LEU A 126 -0.89 -2.67 5.01
CA LEU A 126 -0.87 -3.83 4.11
C LEU A 126 -0.56 -5.13 4.87
N LEU A 127 0.53 -5.15 5.63
CA LEU A 127 0.94 -6.34 6.37
C LEU A 127 -0.09 -6.72 7.44
N GLY A 128 -0.67 -5.73 8.13
CA GLY A 128 -1.70 -5.94 9.14
C GLY A 128 -2.96 -6.58 8.57
N VAL A 129 -3.54 -5.98 7.51
CA VAL A 129 -4.78 -6.48 6.90
C VAL A 129 -4.58 -7.85 6.24
N ALA A 130 -3.47 -8.05 5.53
CA ALA A 130 -3.18 -9.30 4.84
C ALA A 130 -2.89 -10.44 5.82
N SER A 131 -2.12 -10.17 6.89
CA SER A 131 -1.86 -11.17 7.94
C SER A 131 -3.14 -11.52 8.70
N CYS A 132 -4.01 -10.54 8.97
CA CYS A 132 -5.30 -10.78 9.59
C CYS A 132 -6.21 -11.67 8.70
N GLY A 133 -6.26 -11.41 7.39
CA GLY A 133 -6.99 -12.25 6.44
C GLY A 133 -6.40 -13.67 6.32
N GLY A 134 -5.08 -13.79 6.31
CA GLY A 134 -4.40 -15.09 6.34
C GLY A 134 -4.67 -15.87 7.63
N PHE A 135 -4.73 -15.18 8.78
CA PHE A 135 -5.11 -15.80 10.05
C PHE A 135 -6.57 -16.26 10.04
N TRP A 136 -7.49 -15.44 9.53
CA TRP A 136 -8.88 -15.86 9.31
C TRP A 136 -8.96 -17.11 8.45
N PHE A 137 -8.25 -17.16 7.32
CA PHE A 137 -8.25 -18.30 6.42
C PHE A 137 -7.75 -19.58 7.11
N ALA A 138 -6.69 -19.48 7.92
CA ALA A 138 -6.19 -20.60 8.70
C ALA A 138 -7.25 -21.10 9.71
N LEU A 139 -7.90 -20.19 10.43
CA LEU A 139 -8.98 -20.54 11.37
C LEU A 139 -10.17 -21.20 10.68
N ASN A 140 -10.55 -20.71 9.51
CA ASN A 140 -11.69 -21.24 8.74
C ASN A 140 -11.40 -22.63 8.15
N THR A 141 -10.13 -22.94 7.88
CA THR A 141 -9.73 -24.20 7.23
C THR A 141 -9.45 -25.33 8.23
N ILE A 142 -9.08 -25.01 9.47
CA ILE A 142 -8.75 -26.01 10.49
C ILE A 142 -10.03 -26.54 11.16
N PRO A 143 -10.35 -27.84 11.07
CA PRO A 143 -11.52 -28.41 11.72
C PRO A 143 -11.47 -28.24 13.24
N GLY A 144 -12.60 -27.84 13.85
CA GLY A 144 -12.73 -27.70 15.29
C GLY A 144 -12.27 -26.35 15.87
N MET A 145 -11.87 -25.38 15.03
CA MET A 145 -11.63 -24.01 15.51
C MET A 145 -12.91 -23.31 15.96
N SER A 146 -12.77 -22.42 16.94
CA SER A 146 -13.90 -21.68 17.51
C SER A 146 -14.59 -20.78 16.48
N PRO A 147 -15.90 -20.98 16.19
CA PRO A 147 -16.64 -20.14 15.25
C PRO A 147 -16.64 -18.67 15.66
N VAL A 148 -16.74 -18.38 16.96
CA VAL A 148 -16.72 -17.02 17.52
C VAL A 148 -15.39 -16.32 17.24
N LEU A 149 -14.28 -17.06 17.37
CA LEU A 149 -12.95 -16.51 17.06
C LEU A 149 -12.82 -16.26 15.55
N THR A 150 -13.22 -17.22 14.71
CA THR A 150 -13.18 -17.07 13.24
C THR A 150 -13.99 -15.85 12.79
N GLU A 151 -15.20 -15.66 13.30
CA GLU A 151 -16.02 -14.48 13.00
C GLU A 151 -15.38 -13.18 13.51
N SER A 152 -14.82 -13.18 14.72
CA SER A 152 -14.14 -12.01 15.29
C SER A 152 -12.94 -11.58 14.44
N VAL A 153 -12.13 -12.53 13.95
CA VAL A 153 -10.99 -12.25 13.09
C VAL A 153 -11.46 -11.77 11.71
N LEU A 154 -12.57 -12.29 11.17
CA LEU A 154 -13.18 -11.77 9.94
C LEU A 154 -13.61 -10.31 10.10
N ASN A 155 -14.26 -9.99 11.21
CA ASN A 155 -14.69 -8.62 11.51
C ASN A 155 -13.49 -7.68 11.70
N LEU A 156 -12.42 -8.14 12.35
CA LEU A 156 -11.17 -7.39 12.44
C LEU A 156 -10.55 -7.16 11.05
N HIS A 157 -10.53 -8.18 10.18
CA HIS A 157 -10.03 -8.03 8.82
C HIS A 157 -10.82 -6.97 8.04
N LYS A 158 -12.16 -7.04 8.07
CA LYS A 158 -13.05 -6.02 7.46
C LYS A 158 -12.84 -4.62 8.03
N PHE A 159 -12.58 -4.50 9.34
CA PHE A 159 -12.24 -3.22 9.93
C PHE A 159 -10.87 -2.71 9.43
N LEU A 160 -9.88 -3.59 9.33
CA LEU A 160 -8.55 -3.25 8.85
C LEU A 160 -8.52 -2.83 7.37
N THR A 161 -9.47 -3.28 6.54
CA THR A 161 -9.53 -2.87 5.12
C THR A 161 -9.74 -1.36 4.97
N VAL A 162 -10.44 -0.72 5.91
CA VAL A 162 -10.65 0.74 5.90
C VAL A 162 -9.33 1.51 5.84
N PHE A 163 -8.30 1.05 6.56
CA PHE A 163 -6.99 1.71 6.57
C PHE A 163 -6.27 1.56 5.24
N ILE A 164 -6.25 0.36 4.65
CA ILE A 164 -5.54 0.14 3.38
C ILE A 164 -6.29 0.79 2.21
N GLU A 165 -7.62 0.82 2.23
CA GLU A 165 -8.43 1.51 1.22
C GLU A 165 -8.22 3.03 1.29
N THR A 166 -8.30 3.60 2.49
CA THR A 166 -8.04 5.03 2.72
C THR A 166 -6.62 5.40 2.27
N TYR A 167 -5.64 4.57 2.65
CA TYR A 167 -4.25 4.73 2.23
C TYR A 167 -4.12 4.71 0.71
N PHE A 168 -4.69 3.69 0.06
CA PHE A 168 -4.58 3.48 -1.39
C PHE A 168 -5.11 4.70 -2.15
N TRP A 169 -6.29 5.20 -1.79
CA TRP A 169 -6.88 6.36 -2.46
C TRP A 169 -6.12 7.65 -2.17
N ALA A 170 -5.75 7.92 -0.92
CA ALA A 170 -5.04 9.14 -0.55
C ALA A 170 -3.62 9.18 -1.14
N HIS A 171 -2.84 8.12 -0.93
CA HIS A 171 -1.48 7.99 -1.45
C HIS A 171 -1.46 7.94 -2.98
N GLY A 172 -2.36 7.14 -3.58
CA GLY A 172 -2.46 7.01 -5.04
C GLY A 172 -2.81 8.34 -5.72
N SER A 173 -3.76 9.09 -5.16
CA SER A 173 -4.14 10.41 -5.67
C SER A 173 -2.98 11.42 -5.59
N MET A 174 -2.26 11.45 -4.46
CA MET A 174 -1.07 12.30 -4.33
C MET A 174 0.04 11.88 -5.31
N GLY A 175 0.29 10.58 -5.47
CA GLY A 175 1.24 10.08 -6.46
C GLY A 175 0.91 10.52 -7.88
N LEU A 176 -0.36 10.44 -8.28
CA LEU A 176 -0.84 10.93 -9.57
C LEU A 176 -0.67 12.45 -9.72
N LEU A 177 -0.95 13.22 -8.66
CA LEU A 177 -0.73 14.66 -8.64
C LEU A 177 0.76 15.02 -8.86
N HIS A 178 1.67 14.34 -8.16
CA HIS A 178 3.11 14.52 -8.34
C HIS A 178 3.56 14.19 -9.78
N ILE A 179 3.06 13.10 -10.36
CA ILE A 179 3.34 12.72 -11.76
C ILE A 179 2.84 13.81 -12.71
N PHE A 180 1.61 14.29 -12.53
CA PHE A 180 1.01 15.33 -13.36
C PHE A 180 1.80 16.64 -13.31
N LEU A 181 2.17 17.11 -12.11
CA LEU A 181 2.96 18.33 -11.92
C LEU A 181 4.36 18.21 -12.52
N THR A 182 4.99 17.03 -12.40
CA THR A 182 6.30 16.76 -13.00
C THR A 182 6.25 16.82 -14.52
N ILE A 183 5.27 16.16 -15.14
CA ILE A 183 5.07 16.19 -16.60
C ILE A 183 4.78 17.62 -17.09
N ARG A 184 3.95 18.37 -16.35
CA ARG A 184 3.65 19.76 -16.69
C ARG A 184 4.90 20.65 -16.63
N SER A 185 5.74 20.48 -15.62
CA SER A 185 7.00 21.20 -15.47
C SER A 185 7.97 20.89 -16.61
N GLN A 186 8.15 19.60 -16.94
CA GLN A 186 8.99 19.16 -18.06
C GLN A 186 8.56 19.78 -19.40
N ARG A 187 7.25 19.78 -19.69
CA ARG A 187 6.70 20.41 -20.91
C ARG A 187 6.92 21.92 -20.96
N LYS A 188 6.84 22.61 -19.81
CA LYS A 188 7.08 24.05 -19.76
C LYS A 188 8.54 24.37 -20.08
N ASN A 189 9.47 23.60 -19.51
CA ASN A 189 10.90 23.81 -19.71
C ASN A 189 11.34 23.47 -21.15
N SER A 190 10.76 22.43 -21.78
CA SER A 190 11.05 22.06 -23.17
C SER A 190 10.52 23.05 -24.22
N VAL A 191 9.66 24.01 -23.83
CA VAL A 191 9.14 25.07 -24.72
C VAL A 191 9.98 26.35 -24.61
N THR A 192 10.77 26.48 -23.53
CA THR A 192 11.63 27.64 -23.27
C THR A 192 13.09 27.46 -23.68
N GLU A 193 13.49 26.24 -24.06
CA GLU A 193 14.77 25.91 -24.72
C GLU A 193 14.59 25.85 -26.24
#